data_AF-A0A0F8XGS8-F1
#
_entry.id   AF-A0A0F8XGS8-F1
#
_cell.length_a   1.000
_cell.length_b   1.000
_cell.length_c   1.000
_cell.angle_alpha   90.00
_cell.angle_beta   90.00
_cell.angle_gamma   90.00
#
_symmetry.space_group_name_H-M   'P 1'
#
loop_
_entity.id
_entity.type
_entity.pdbx_description
1 polymer ?
#
loop_
_entity_poly.entity_id
_entity_poly.type
_entity_poly.pdbx_seq_one_letter_code
_entity_poly.pdbx_strand_id
1 'polypeptide(L)'
;MMLKPIEGYEGLYSVTPDGRVWSKPRHGTKGGWLKPYKDKDGYMIAPLRKNRKQKHEKIHRLVAQAYIPNPGNKPFINHLSGVKNDNRVEN
;
A
#
# COMPACT_ATOMS: atom_id res chain seq x y z
N MET A 1 15.35 0.78 -6.81
CA MET A 1 14.02 0.71 -6.18
C MET A 1 13.32 2.04 -6.37
N MET A 2 12.28 2.12 -7.21
CA MET A 2 11.46 3.33 -7.32
C MET A 2 10.30 3.24 -6.34
N LEU A 3 10.06 4.30 -5.56
CA LEU A 3 8.82 4.47 -4.81
C LEU A 3 7.79 5.14 -5.73
N LYS A 4 6.54 4.68 -5.70
CA LYS A 4 5.43 5.32 -6.39
C LYS A 4 4.45 5.93 -5.40
N PRO A 5 3.85 7.09 -5.71
CA PRO A 5 2.78 7.64 -4.88
C PRO A 5 1.62 6.65 -4.79
N ILE A 6 0.99 6.58 -3.62
CA ILE A 6 -0.26 5.83 -3.47
C ILE A 6 -1.41 6.70 -3.99
N GLU A 7 -2.21 6.13 -4.90
CA GLU A 7 -3.37 6.80 -5.49
C GLU A 7 -4.36 7.25 -4.40
N GLY A 8 -4.82 8.49 -4.50
CA GLY A 8 -5.68 9.13 -3.51
C GLY A 8 -4.95 9.62 -2.25
N TYR A 9 -3.64 9.38 -2.14
CA TYR A 9 -2.78 9.77 -1.03
C TYR A 9 -1.48 10.47 -1.51
N GLU A 10 -1.56 11.10 -2.68
CA GLU A 10 -0.46 11.82 -3.31
C GLU A 10 0.10 12.88 -2.36
N GLY A 11 1.43 13.01 -2.33
CA GLY A 11 2.12 13.93 -1.42
C GLY A 11 2.15 13.47 0.06
N LEU A 12 1.41 12.43 0.44
CA LEU A 12 1.37 11.93 1.83
C LEU A 12 2.08 10.59 2.00
N TYR A 13 1.86 9.65 1.08
CA TYR A 13 2.42 8.30 1.18
C TYR A 13 2.93 7.79 -0.16
N SER A 14 3.80 6.79 -0.10
CA SER A 14 4.33 6.09 -1.28
C SER A 14 4.57 4.63 -0.95
N VAL A 15 4.55 3.76 -1.96
CA VAL A 15 4.70 2.32 -1.80
C VAL A 15 5.82 1.80 -2.70
N THR A 16 6.59 0.84 -2.21
CA THR A 16 7.64 0.14 -2.98
C THR A 16 7.06 -1.12 -3.66
N PRO A 17 7.74 -1.67 -4.68
CA PRO A 17 7.31 -2.92 -5.32
C PRO A 17 7.28 -4.12 -4.37
N ASP A 18 8.06 -4.12 -3.29
CA ASP A 18 8.11 -5.17 -2.27
C ASP A 18 7.12 -4.96 -1.10
N GLY A 19 6.19 -4.00 -1.23
CA GLY A 19 5.11 -3.82 -0.25
C GLY A 19 5.47 -3.02 1.00
N ARG A 20 6.54 -2.23 0.99
CA ARG A 20 6.83 -1.27 2.06
C ARG A 20 6.12 0.05 1.79
N VAL A 21 5.50 0.61 2.83
CA VAL A 21 4.79 1.89 2.75
C VAL A 21 5.59 2.98 3.47
N TRP A 22 5.90 4.04 2.75
CA TRP A 22 6.58 5.23 3.24
C TRP A 22 5.57 6.34 3.53
N SER A 23 5.61 6.91 4.74
CA SER A 23 4.98 8.18 5.05
C SER A 23 5.93 9.32 4.74
N LYS A 24 5.49 10.28 3.92
CA LYS A 24 6.27 11.48 3.63
C LYS A 24 6.32 12.42 4.84
N PRO A 25 7.44 13.14 5.05
CA PRO A 25 7.51 14.22 6.02
C PRO A 25 6.45 15.28 5.73
N ARG A 26 5.82 15.82 6.77
CA ARG A 26 4.81 16.89 6.68
C ARG A 26 4.68 17.57 8.04
N HIS A 27 3.91 18.65 8.11
CA HIS A 27 3.65 19.31 9.39
C HIS A 27 3.13 18.32 10.44
N GLY A 28 3.86 18.17 11.55
CA GLY A 28 3.55 17.23 12.63
C GLY A 28 4.09 15.80 12.47
N THR A 29 4.85 15.47 11.41
CA THR A 29 5.55 14.18 11.33
C THR A 29 6.82 14.27 10.47
N LYS A 30 7.91 13.65 10.94
CA LYS A 30 9.17 13.54 10.19
C LYS A 30 9.09 12.57 9.00
N GLY A 31 7.96 11.88 8.82
CA GLY A 31 7.87 10.76 7.88
C GLY A 31 8.54 9.50 8.43
N GLY A 32 8.54 8.43 7.64
CA GLY A 32 9.10 7.14 8.04
C GLY A 32 8.43 5.95 7.38
N TRP A 33 9.07 4.78 7.52
CA TRP A 33 8.47 3.51 7.13
C TRP A 33 7.34 3.15 8.09
N LEU A 34 6.16 2.86 7.55
CA LEU A 34 5.03 2.41 8.35
C LEU A 34 5.22 0.94 8.73
N LYS A 35 4.89 0.60 9.98
CA LYS A 35 4.80 -0.79 10.43
C LYS A 35 3.44 -1.35 10.01
N PRO A 36 3.38 -2.37 9.15
CA PRO A 36 2.13 -2.96 8.75
C PRO A 36 1.59 -3.92 9.81
N TYR A 37 0.28 -4.18 9.76
CA TYR A 37 -0.43 -5.08 10.67
C TYR A 37 -1.19 -6.13 9.86
N LYS A 38 -1.53 -7.26 10.48
CA LYS A 38 -2.44 -8.24 9.85
C LYS A 38 -3.89 -7.84 10.12
N ASP A 39 -4.74 -7.92 9.11
CA ASP A 39 -6.19 -7.89 9.31
C ASP A 39 -6.71 -9.25 9.81
N LYS A 40 -8.01 -9.33 10.10
CA LYS A 40 -8.69 -10.55 10.56
C LYS A 40 -8.57 -11.74 9.59
N ASP A 41 -8.35 -11.47 8.31
CA ASP A 41 -8.27 -12.48 7.24
C ASP A 41 -6.81 -12.82 6.88
N GLY A 42 -5.84 -12.24 7.61
CA GLY A 42 -4.40 -12.47 7.48
C GLY A 42 -3.68 -11.56 6.47
N TYR A 43 -4.36 -10.58 5.85
CA TYR A 43 -3.73 -9.65 4.91
C TYR A 43 -2.96 -8.55 5.63
N MET A 44 -1.81 -8.16 5.07
CA MET A 44 -1.07 -7.01 5.58
C MET A 44 -1.79 -5.70 5.20
N ILE A 45 -2.02 -4.84 6.20
CA ILE A 45 -2.65 -3.53 6.08
C ILE A 45 -1.73 -2.44 6.63
N ALA A 46 -1.88 -1.23 6.08
CA ALA A 46 -1.22 -0.02 6.56
C ALA A 46 -2.28 1.05 6.93
N PRO A 47 -2.19 1.69 8.11
CA PRO A 47 -3.06 2.80 8.45
C PRO A 47 -2.61 4.07 7.72
N LEU A 48 -3.41 4.52 6.75
CA LEU A 48 -3.19 5.77 6.03
C LEU A 48 -4.13 6.85 6.55
N ARG A 49 -3.63 8.08 6.68
CA ARG A 49 -4.41 9.22 7.18
C ARG A 49 -4.42 10.37 6.18
N LYS A 50 -5.62 10.85 5.82
CA LYS A 50 -5.85 12.02 4.96
C LYS A 50 -7.06 12.81 5.50
N ASN A 51 -7.01 14.14 5.46
CA ASN A 51 -8.11 15.01 5.91
C ASN A 51 -8.66 14.65 7.31
N ARG A 52 -7.74 14.42 8.26
CA ARG A 52 -8.01 13.99 9.64
C ARG A 52 -8.68 12.61 9.81
N LYS A 53 -9.06 11.92 8.72
CA LYS A 53 -9.61 10.56 8.73
C LYS A 53 -8.53 9.52 8.50
N GLN A 54 -8.60 8.41 9.23
CA GLN A 54 -7.72 7.25 9.05
C GLN A 54 -8.49 6.13 8.35
N LYS A 55 -7.81 5.42 7.46
CA LYS A 55 -8.31 4.21 6.80
C LYS A 55 -7.22 3.14 6.76
N HIS A 56 -7.60 1.89 6.96
CA HIS A 56 -6.70 0.76 6.83
C HIS A 56 -6.75 0.25 5.39
N GLU A 57 -5.66 0.42 4.66
CA GLU A 57 -5.55 -0.04 3.27
C GLU A 57 -4.74 -1.33 3.19
N LYS A 58 -5.17 -2.25 2.33
CA LYS A 58 -4.48 -3.54 2.08
C LYS A 58 -3.25 -3.33 1.21
N ILE A 59 -2.08 -3.76 1.67
CA ILE A 59 -0.79 -3.43 1.04
C ILE A 59 -0.68 -4.01 -0.37
N HIS A 60 -1.04 -5.27 -0.58
CA HIS A 60 -1.05 -5.87 -1.93
C HIS A 60 -1.87 -5.06 -2.94
N ARG A 61 -2.97 -4.41 -2.51
CA ARG A 61 -3.76 -3.54 -3.39
C ARG A 61 -3.01 -2.27 -3.73
N LEU A 62 -2.36 -1.65 -2.75
CA LEU A 62 -1.54 -0.45 -2.96
C LEU A 62 -0.40 -0.72 -3.95
N VAL A 63 0.27 -1.87 -3.80
CA VAL A 63 1.35 -2.29 -4.71
C VAL A 63 0.81 -2.53 -6.11
N ALA A 64 -0.23 -3.34 -6.26
CA ALA A 64 -0.81 -3.63 -7.57
C ALA A 64 -1.32 -2.37 -8.27
N GLN A 65 -2.03 -1.47 -7.58
CA GLN A 65 -2.50 -0.21 -8.15
C GLN A 65 -1.34 0.69 -8.61
N ALA A 66 -0.23 0.70 -7.88
CA ALA A 66 0.92 1.53 -8.23
C ALA A 66 1.74 0.95 -9.41
N TYR A 67 1.86 -0.37 -9.51
CA TYR A 67 2.85 -1.01 -10.41
C TYR A 67 2.26 -1.88 -11.52
N ILE A 68 1.01 -2.31 -11.41
CA ILE A 68 0.35 -3.20 -12.38
C ILE A 68 -0.73 -2.40 -13.12
N PRO A 69 -0.56 -2.10 -14.42
CA PRO A 69 -1.62 -1.52 -15.22
C PRO A 69 -2.86 -2.43 -15.20
N ASN A 70 -4.03 -1.84 -14.98
CA ASN A 70 -5.31 -2.56 -15.01
C ASN A 70 -6.19 -2.07 -16.18
N PRO A 71 -5.78 -2.28 -17.45
CA PRO A 71 -6.52 -1.79 -18.61
C PRO A 71 -7.93 -2.39 -18.72
N GLY A 72 -8.15 -3.58 -18.16
CA GLY A 72 -9.45 -4.25 -18.13
C GLY A 72 -10.33 -3.88 -16.93
N ASN A 73 -9.93 -2.91 -16.10
CA ASN A 73 -10.64 -2.47 -14.90
C ASN A 73 -11.16 -3.62 -14.02
N LYS A 74 -10.32 -4.65 -13.82
CA LYS A 74 -10.66 -5.82 -13.02
C LYS A 74 -10.89 -5.39 -11.56
N PRO A 75 -11.99 -5.83 -10.91
CA PRO A 75 -12.34 -5.38 -9.56
C PRO A 75 -11.53 -6.05 -8.43
N PHE A 76 -10.83 -7.15 -8.74
CA PHE A 76 -10.14 -7.96 -7.73
C PHE A 76 -8.66 -8.14 -8.06
N ILE A 77 -7.84 -8.09 -7.01
CA ILE A 77 -6.41 -8.41 -7.02
C ILE A 77 -6.25 -9.65 -6.15
N ASN A 78 -5.50 -10.64 -6.64
CA ASN A 78 -5.26 -11.90 -5.96
C ASN A 78 -3.75 -12.15 -5.83
N HIS A 79 -3.34 -12.82 -4.75
CA HIS A 79 -1.97 -13.30 -4.61
C HIS A 79 -1.85 -14.63 -5.38
N LEU A 80 -0.96 -14.72 -6.35
CA LEU A 80 -0.69 -15.89 -7.18
C LEU A 80 -0.27 -17.10 -6.35
N SER A 81 0.59 -16.91 -5.34
CA SER A 81 1.03 -17.99 -4.44
C SER A 81 0.01 -18.36 -3.36
N GLY A 82 -1.05 -17.57 -3.16
CA GLY A 82 -1.95 -17.69 -2.01
C GLY A 82 -1.35 -17.21 -0.67
N VAL A 83 -0.08 -16.79 -0.64
CA VAL A 83 0.62 -16.33 0.56
C VAL A 83 0.31 -14.83 0.80
N LYS A 84 -0.61 -14.55 1.73
CA LYS A 84 -1.19 -13.21 1.96
C LYS A 84 -0.27 -12.17 2.59
N ASN A 85 0.90 -12.57 3.08
CA ASN A 85 1.91 -11.67 3.64
C ASN A 85 3.04 -11.35 2.65
N ASP A 86 3.10 -12.02 1.51
CA ASP A 86 4.02 -11.70 0.43
C ASP A 86 3.38 -10.63 -0.46
N ASN A 87 3.70 -9.37 -0.20
CA ASN A 87 3.10 -8.22 -0.89
C ASN A 87 3.98 -7.70 -2.04
N ARG A 88 4.87 -8.53 -2.57
CA ARG A 88 5.70 -8.15 -3.71
C ARG A 88 4.84 -8.07 -4.98
N VAL A 89 5.18 -7.17 -5.89
CA VAL A 89 4.41 -6.92 -7.13
C VAL A 89 4.30 -8.18 -8.01
N GLU A 90 5.29 -9.07 -7.95
CA GLU A 90 5.29 -10.32 -8.68
C GLU A 90 4.36 -11.40 -8.09
N ASN A 91 3.83 -11.19 -6.88
CA ASN A 91 3.00 -12.15 -6.15
C ASN A 91 1.53 -11.73 -6.13
#